data_AF-A0A0S8BDP4-F1
#
_entry.id   AF-A0A0S8BDP4-F1
#
_cell.length_a   1.000
_cell.length_b   1.000
_cell.length_c   1.000
_cell.angle_alpha   90.00
_cell.angle_beta   90.00
_cell.angle_gamma   90.00
#
_symmetry.space_group_name_H-M   'P 1'
#
loop_
_entity.id
_entity.type
_entity.pdbx_description
1 polymer ?
#
loop_
_entity_poly.entity_id
_entity_poly.type
_entity_poly.pdbx_seq_one_letter_code
_entity_poly.pdbx_strand_id
1 'polypeptide(L)'
;MPPSYRKVPYRGKPYYYDRGVWYLYSGTRYVVVMPPIGVAIPILPPYYTTIWVGSVPYYYANGVYYIWRPVERVYVVTDPPSESRVLEEPEEPQELFIYPKQGQSEQRQASDRFQCHQWAAEQTGFDPTRSGGGVAESEYYNKRSDYQRAMKACLEARGYSVQ
;
A
#
# COMPACT_ATOMS: atom_id res chain seq x y z
N MET A 1 -9.40 4.60 -34.83
CA MET A 1 -8.63 5.37 -33.84
C MET A 1 -9.50 6.50 -33.35
N PRO A 2 -9.53 6.82 -32.04
CA PRO A 2 -10.28 7.98 -31.55
C PRO A 2 -9.77 9.28 -32.20
N PRO A 3 -10.62 10.28 -32.47
CA PRO A 3 -10.20 11.52 -33.12
C PRO A 3 -9.21 12.37 -32.29
N SER A 4 -9.15 12.20 -30.97
CA SER A 4 -8.45 13.04 -30.00
C SER A 4 -7.08 12.52 -29.52
N TYR A 5 -6.44 11.62 -30.28
CA TYR A 5 -5.20 10.98 -29.83
C TYR A 5 -3.99 11.94 -29.81
N ARG A 6 -3.04 11.66 -28.93
CA ARG A 6 -1.71 12.28 -28.90
C ARG A 6 -0.66 11.30 -29.41
N LYS A 7 0.18 11.72 -30.35
CA LYS A 7 1.38 10.98 -30.76
C LYS A 7 2.50 11.21 -29.75
N VAL A 8 3.08 10.14 -29.22
CA VAL A 8 4.14 10.13 -28.20
C VAL A 8 5.35 9.36 -28.76
N PRO A 9 6.36 10.06 -29.32
CA PRO A 9 7.58 9.41 -29.79
C PRO A 9 8.40 8.87 -28.61
N TYR A 10 8.84 7.62 -28.69
CA TYR A 10 9.73 7.03 -27.70
C TYR A 10 10.70 6.04 -28.35
N ARG A 11 12.00 6.25 -28.15
CA ARG A 11 13.09 5.38 -28.69
C ARG A 11 12.91 5.05 -30.18
N GLY A 12 12.58 6.05 -31.00
CA GLY A 12 12.39 5.89 -32.45
C GLY A 12 11.07 5.26 -32.88
N LYS A 13 10.17 4.91 -31.95
CA LYS A 13 8.83 4.37 -32.25
C LYS A 13 7.72 5.36 -31.87
N PRO A 14 6.72 5.58 -32.74
CA PRO A 14 5.56 6.38 -32.40
C PRO A 14 4.55 5.53 -31.60
N TYR A 15 4.30 5.93 -30.36
CA TYR A 15 3.15 5.47 -29.59
C TYR A 15 2.02 6.47 -29.71
N TYR A 16 0.80 6.01 -29.48
CA TYR A 16 -0.38 6.86 -29.56
C TYR A 16 -1.19 6.71 -28.28
N TYR A 17 -1.58 7.82 -27.68
CA TYR A 17 -2.25 7.87 -26.40
C TYR A 17 -3.60 8.56 -26.54
N ASP A 18 -4.68 7.93 -26.05
CA ASP A 18 -6.00 8.56 -25.92
C ASP A 18 -6.57 8.25 -24.53
N ARG A 19 -6.74 9.28 -23.70
CA ARG A 19 -7.41 9.21 -22.39
C ARG A 19 -7.06 7.98 -21.54
N GLY A 20 -5.77 7.63 -21.46
CA GLY A 20 -5.29 6.49 -20.66
C GLY A 20 -5.17 5.14 -21.39
N VAL A 21 -5.51 5.08 -22.68
CA VAL A 21 -5.29 3.90 -23.51
C VAL A 21 -4.13 4.17 -24.46
N TRP A 22 -3.20 3.21 -24.51
CA TRP A 22 -2.01 3.26 -25.35
C TRP A 22 -2.16 2.36 -26.57
N TYR A 23 -1.72 2.86 -27.71
CA TYR A 23 -1.80 2.17 -28.99
C TYR A 23 -0.45 2.18 -29.70
N LEU A 24 -0.18 1.09 -30.42
CA LEU A 24 0.91 0.98 -31.37
C LEU A 24 0.35 0.70 -32.76
N TYR A 25 0.90 1.33 -33.79
CA TYR A 25 0.60 0.96 -35.16
C TYR A 25 1.39 -0.30 -35.52
N SER A 26 0.67 -1.39 -35.81
CA SER A 26 1.25 -2.69 -36.13
C SER A 26 0.62 -3.23 -37.42
N GLY A 27 1.44 -3.37 -38.46
CA GLY A 27 1.01 -3.75 -39.79
C GLY A 27 0.05 -2.72 -40.39
N THR A 28 -1.25 -3.05 -40.40
CA THR A 28 -2.32 -2.21 -40.96
C THR A 28 -3.25 -1.62 -39.90
N ARG A 29 -3.09 -1.95 -38.62
CA ARG A 29 -4.04 -1.56 -37.57
C ARG A 29 -3.35 -0.99 -36.34
N TYR A 30 -4.11 -0.22 -35.56
CA TYR A 30 -3.73 0.18 -34.21
C TYR A 30 -4.15 -0.91 -33.23
N VAL A 31 -3.22 -1.36 -32.40
CA VAL A 31 -3.48 -2.33 -31.34
C VAL A 31 -3.24 -1.67 -29.98
N VAL A 32 -4.06 -2.03 -28.99
CA VAL A 32 -3.88 -1.59 -27.61
C VAL A 32 -2.64 -2.29 -27.03
N VAL A 33 -1.76 -1.52 -26.40
CA VAL A 33 -0.51 -2.01 -25.81
C VAL A 33 -0.31 -1.42 -24.42
N MET A 34 0.53 -2.04 -23.59
CA MET A 34 1.10 -1.32 -22.46
C MET A 34 2.21 -0.38 -22.94
N PRO A 35 2.29 0.86 -22.42
CA PRO A 35 3.38 1.75 -22.75
C PRO A 35 4.71 1.22 -22.19
N PRO A 36 5.83 1.45 -22.89
CA PRO A 36 7.15 1.22 -22.31
C PRO A 36 7.40 2.07 -21.06
N ILE A 37 8.14 1.52 -20.12
CA ILE A 37 8.69 2.26 -18.98
C ILE A 37 9.59 3.40 -19.49
N GLY A 38 9.45 4.58 -18.89
CA GLY A 38 10.17 5.80 -19.23
C GLY A 38 9.47 6.72 -20.23
N VAL A 39 8.33 6.31 -20.80
CA VAL A 39 7.54 7.20 -21.68
C VAL A 39 6.96 8.36 -20.88
N ALA A 40 7.09 9.58 -21.39
CA ALA A 40 6.60 10.80 -20.74
C ALA A 40 5.35 11.37 -21.43
N ILE A 41 4.36 11.80 -20.64
CA ILE A 41 3.16 12.49 -21.10
C ILE A 41 2.91 13.76 -20.27
N PRO A 42 2.38 14.84 -20.86
CA PRO A 42 2.13 16.08 -20.14
C PRO A 42 0.80 16.07 -19.35
N ILE A 43 -0.05 15.07 -19.57
CA ILE A 43 -1.40 15.01 -18.99
C ILE A 43 -1.75 13.58 -18.60
N LEU A 44 -2.24 13.41 -17.37
CA LEU A 44 -2.68 12.12 -16.86
C LEU A 44 -4.01 11.68 -17.49
N PRO A 45 -4.33 10.37 -17.45
CA PRO A 45 -5.67 9.87 -17.75
C PRO A 45 -6.71 10.54 -16.86
N PRO A 46 -7.90 10.94 -17.34
CA PRO A 46 -8.85 11.70 -16.53
C PRO A 46 -9.42 10.95 -15.32
N TYR A 47 -9.28 9.62 -15.28
CA TYR A 47 -9.73 8.73 -14.20
C TYR A 47 -8.57 8.14 -13.39
N TYR A 48 -7.42 8.81 -13.37
CA TYR A 48 -6.29 8.33 -12.59
C TYR A 48 -6.65 8.26 -11.09
N THR A 49 -6.04 7.31 -10.39
CA THR A 49 -6.04 7.25 -8.92
C THR A 49 -4.65 7.60 -8.41
N THR A 50 -4.56 8.34 -7.31
CA THR A 50 -3.27 8.61 -6.65
C THR A 50 -3.02 7.56 -5.57
N ILE A 51 -1.89 6.88 -5.67
CA ILE A 51 -1.39 5.90 -4.69
C ILE A 51 -0.17 6.53 -4.01
N TRP A 52 -0.20 6.66 -2.68
CA TRP A 52 0.91 7.22 -1.91
C TRP A 52 1.82 6.11 -1.42
N VAL A 53 3.10 6.18 -1.80
CA VAL A 53 4.13 5.20 -1.49
C VAL A 53 5.20 5.93 -0.69
N GLY A 54 5.06 5.92 0.64
CA GLY A 54 5.75 6.87 1.52
C GLY A 54 5.36 8.31 1.16
N SER A 55 6.35 9.16 0.85
CA SER A 55 6.14 10.56 0.44
C SER A 55 6.05 10.76 -1.08
N VAL A 56 6.05 9.69 -1.88
CA VAL A 56 6.06 9.77 -3.35
C VAL A 56 4.67 9.44 -3.90
N PRO A 57 4.01 10.37 -4.61
CA PRO A 57 2.74 10.09 -5.27
C PRO A 57 2.97 9.32 -6.58
N TYR A 58 2.33 8.15 -6.69
CA TYR A 58 2.18 7.41 -7.93
C TYR A 58 0.77 7.65 -8.48
N TYR A 59 0.65 7.86 -9.79
CA TYR A 59 -0.63 8.00 -10.46
C TYR A 59 -0.91 6.73 -11.25
N TYR A 60 -2.04 6.10 -11.02
CA TYR A 60 -2.40 4.81 -11.58
C TYR A 60 -3.61 4.93 -12.52
N ALA A 61 -3.54 4.35 -13.72
CA ALA A 61 -4.71 4.15 -14.56
C ALA A 61 -4.49 3.01 -15.57
N ASN A 62 -5.50 2.17 -15.79
CA ASN A 62 -5.47 1.05 -16.75
C ASN A 62 -4.23 0.15 -16.67
N GLY A 63 -3.78 -0.19 -15.46
CA GLY A 63 -2.59 -1.02 -15.28
C GLY A 63 -1.25 -0.30 -15.51
N VAL A 64 -1.26 1.02 -15.70
CA VAL A 64 -0.04 1.82 -15.92
C VAL A 64 0.18 2.77 -14.74
N TYR A 65 1.42 2.81 -14.25
CA TYR A 65 1.87 3.70 -13.20
C TYR A 65 2.65 4.86 -13.79
N TYR A 66 2.41 6.07 -13.25
CA TYR A 66 3.10 7.29 -13.62
C TYR A 66 3.65 7.99 -12.38
N ILE A 67 4.81 8.64 -12.52
CA ILE A 67 5.36 9.54 -11.51
C ILE A 67 5.52 10.95 -12.09
N TRP A 68 5.31 11.97 -11.27
CA TRP A 68 5.54 13.35 -11.67
C TRP A 68 7.04 13.68 -11.67
N ARG A 69 7.56 14.20 -12.79
CA ARG A 69 8.90 14.80 -12.87
C ARG A 69 8.79 16.32 -12.92
N PRO A 70 9.02 17.03 -11.81
CA PRO A 70 8.77 18.47 -11.71
C PRO A 70 9.66 19.33 -12.62
N VAL A 71 10.91 18.90 -12.83
CA VAL A 71 11.88 19.63 -13.68
C VAL A 71 11.41 19.66 -15.14
N GLU A 72 10.97 18.52 -15.65
CA GLU A 72 10.51 18.35 -17.04
C GLU A 72 9.02 18.68 -17.23
N ARG A 73 8.29 18.83 -16.12
CA ARG A 73 6.84 19.05 -16.08
C ARG A 73 6.04 17.98 -16.82
N VAL A 74 6.43 16.72 -16.65
CA VAL A 74 5.79 15.56 -17.28
C VAL A 74 5.52 14.44 -16.29
N TYR A 75 4.58 13.57 -16.65
CA TYR A 75 4.31 12.31 -15.99
C TYR A 75 5.01 11.19 -16.75
N VAL A 76 5.83 10.40 -16.06
CA VAL A 76 6.65 9.35 -16.67
C VAL A 76 6.13 7.98 -16.27
N VAL A 77 5.89 7.12 -17.25
CA VAL A 77 5.55 5.71 -17.04
C VAL A 77 6.67 5.03 -16.27
N THR A 78 6.32 4.34 -15.20
CA THR A 78 7.26 3.63 -14.32
C THR A 78 6.82 2.18 -14.16
N ASP A 79 7.73 1.35 -13.66
CA ASP A 79 7.35 0.11 -12.99
C ASP A 79 6.36 0.40 -11.85
N PRO A 80 5.47 -0.56 -11.52
CA PRO A 80 4.66 -0.48 -10.31
C PRO A 80 5.58 -0.22 -9.10
N PRO A 81 5.12 0.57 -8.12
CA PRO A 81 5.84 0.70 -6.86
C PRO A 81 6.06 -0.71 -6.28
N SER A 82 7.31 -1.02 -5.92
CA SER A 82 7.64 -2.29 -5.28
C SER A 82 6.75 -2.47 -4.05
N GLU A 83 6.02 -3.58 -4.00
CA GLU A 83 4.95 -3.89 -3.04
C GLU A 83 5.37 -3.73 -1.57
N SER A 84 6.67 -3.76 -1.26
CA SER A 84 7.22 -3.43 0.06
C SER A 84 7.00 -1.98 0.51
N ARG A 85 6.37 -1.14 -0.32
CA ARG A 85 6.17 0.29 -0.06
C ARG A 85 4.83 0.83 -0.54
N VAL A 86 4.05 0.02 -1.26
CA VAL A 86 2.60 0.25 -1.35
C VAL A 86 2.14 0.01 0.07
N LEU A 87 1.78 1.09 0.77
CA LEU A 87 1.01 0.96 1.99
C LEU A 87 -0.16 0.09 1.56
N GLU A 88 -0.15 -1.17 2.04
CA GLU A 88 -1.35 -1.98 2.08
C GLU A 88 -2.46 -1.03 2.48
N GLU A 89 -3.49 -0.95 1.62
CA GLU A 89 -4.82 -0.48 1.98
C GLU A 89 -4.98 -0.70 3.48
N PRO A 90 -5.12 0.39 4.28
CA PRO A 90 -4.74 0.40 5.68
C PRO A 90 -5.22 -0.91 6.25
N GLU A 91 -4.29 -1.83 6.56
CA GLU A 91 -4.69 -3.10 7.14
C GLU A 91 -5.60 -2.68 8.27
N GLU A 92 -6.90 -2.98 8.10
CA GLU A 92 -7.95 -2.73 9.07
C GLU A 92 -7.27 -2.92 10.40
N PRO A 93 -7.20 -1.89 11.27
CA PRO A 93 -6.37 -1.94 12.47
C PRO A 93 -6.55 -3.34 13.02
N GLN A 94 -5.49 -4.17 12.97
CA GLN A 94 -5.61 -5.60 13.24
C GLN A 94 -5.99 -5.73 14.71
N GLU A 95 -7.26 -5.48 14.96
CA GLU A 95 -7.86 -5.30 16.26
C GLU A 95 -8.11 -6.74 16.65
N LEU A 96 -7.21 -7.23 17.48
CA LEU A 96 -7.22 -8.63 17.90
C LEU A 96 -8.63 -8.96 18.40
N PHE A 97 -9.36 -9.76 17.62
CA PHE A 97 -10.70 -10.17 17.98
C PHE A 97 -10.56 -11.31 18.98
N ILE A 98 -10.78 -11.00 20.26
CA ILE A 98 -10.50 -11.90 21.37
C ILE A 98 -11.82 -12.48 21.89
N TYR A 99 -11.98 -13.79 21.72
CA TYR A 99 -13.16 -14.55 22.12
C TYR A 99 -12.87 -15.45 23.32
N PRO A 100 -13.72 -15.46 24.36
CA PRO A 100 -13.57 -16.37 25.49
C PRO A 100 -13.87 -17.81 25.07
N LYS A 101 -12.92 -18.74 25.23
CA LYS A 101 -13.17 -20.18 24.93
C LYS A 101 -13.80 -20.93 26.09
N GLN A 102 -13.70 -20.40 27.31
CA GLN A 102 -14.07 -21.10 28.55
C GLN A 102 -15.13 -20.34 29.36
N GLY A 103 -15.90 -19.46 28.70
CA GLY A 103 -16.94 -18.66 29.37
C GLY A 103 -16.37 -17.62 30.35
N GLN A 104 -15.17 -17.12 30.11
CA GLN A 104 -14.57 -16.06 30.92
C GLN A 104 -15.49 -14.82 30.95
N SER A 105 -15.72 -14.24 32.13
CA SER A 105 -16.52 -13.02 32.29
C SER A 105 -15.84 -11.81 31.65
N GLU A 106 -16.61 -10.77 31.33
CA GLU A 106 -16.08 -9.51 30.77
C GLU A 106 -15.02 -8.88 31.68
N GLN A 107 -15.23 -8.91 33.00
CA GLN A 107 -14.26 -8.38 33.97
C GLN A 107 -12.93 -9.15 33.92
N ARG A 108 -12.99 -10.48 33.82
CA ARG A 108 -11.79 -11.31 33.67
C ARG A 108 -11.10 -11.03 32.34
N GLN A 109 -11.87 -10.92 31.26
CA GLN A 109 -11.35 -10.58 29.95
C GLN A 109 -10.67 -9.20 29.93
N ALA A 110 -11.24 -8.19 30.57
CA ALA A 110 -10.64 -6.86 30.68
C ALA A 110 -9.31 -6.91 31.46
N SER A 111 -9.29 -7.61 32.59
CA SER A 111 -8.07 -7.80 33.40
C SER A 111 -6.98 -8.54 32.62
N ASP A 112 -7.33 -9.65 31.96
CA ASP A 112 -6.40 -10.46 31.18
C ASP A 112 -5.86 -9.69 29.97
N ARG A 113 -6.70 -8.91 29.28
CA ARG A 113 -6.27 -8.01 28.19
C ARG A 113 -5.28 -6.96 28.69
N PHE A 114 -5.57 -6.33 29.83
CA PHE A 114 -4.66 -5.32 30.40
C PHE A 114 -3.31 -5.93 30.79
N GLN A 115 -3.32 -7.08 31.48
CA GLN A 115 -2.09 -7.77 31.87
C GLN A 115 -1.27 -8.22 30.65
N CYS A 116 -1.92 -8.77 29.62
CA CYS A 116 -1.23 -9.17 28.40
C CYS A 116 -0.69 -7.99 27.61
N HIS A 117 -1.40 -6.85 27.59
CA HIS A 117 -0.90 -5.62 27.00
C HIS A 117 0.39 -5.16 27.70
N GLN A 118 0.39 -5.08 29.03
CA GLN A 118 1.56 -4.69 29.81
C GLN A 118 2.74 -5.63 29.55
N TRP A 119 2.51 -6.95 29.61
CA TRP A 119 3.54 -7.94 29.35
C TRP A 119 4.11 -7.84 27.93
N ALA A 120 3.26 -7.70 26.90
CA ALA A 120 3.69 -7.58 25.51
C ALA A 120 4.51 -6.29 25.29
N ALA A 121 4.10 -5.18 25.90
CA ALA A 121 4.83 -3.93 25.82
C ALA A 121 6.22 -4.03 26.47
N GLU A 122 6.32 -4.65 27.65
CA GLU A 122 7.60 -4.89 28.34
C GLU A 122 8.53 -5.80 27.54
N GLN A 123 8.01 -6.88 26.96
CA GLN A 123 8.81 -7.84 26.18
C GLN A 123 9.36 -7.25 24.89
N THR A 124 8.61 -6.35 24.25
CA THR A 124 8.93 -5.87 22.90
C THR A 124 9.53 -4.47 22.90
N GLY A 125 9.28 -3.68 23.94
CA GLY A 125 9.60 -2.25 23.99
C GLY A 125 8.65 -1.39 23.15
N PHE A 126 7.53 -1.94 22.71
CA PHE A 126 6.52 -1.24 21.89
C PHE A 126 5.26 -0.98 22.70
N ASP A 127 4.85 0.28 22.79
CA ASP A 127 3.65 0.71 23.50
C ASP A 127 2.62 1.30 22.54
N PRO A 128 1.53 0.58 22.19
CA PRO A 128 0.53 1.05 21.24
C PRO A 128 -0.27 2.27 21.72
N THR A 129 -0.21 2.63 23.01
CA THR A 129 -0.89 3.83 23.54
C THR A 129 -0.15 5.13 23.22
N ARG A 130 1.12 5.03 22.79
CA ARG A 130 1.96 6.17 22.41
C ARG A 130 2.00 6.31 20.90
N SER A 131 2.03 7.55 20.41
CA SER A 131 2.25 7.84 18.98
C SER A 131 3.57 7.21 18.51
N GLY A 132 3.50 6.39 17.46
CA GLY A 132 4.66 5.67 16.93
C GLY A 132 5.20 4.54 17.83
N GLY A 133 4.44 4.09 18.83
CA GLY A 133 4.83 2.94 19.64
C GLY A 133 5.94 3.19 20.67
N GLY A 134 6.45 4.42 20.76
CA GLY A 134 7.63 4.74 21.58
C GLY A 134 8.96 4.22 21.02
N VAL A 135 9.01 3.82 19.75
CA VAL A 135 10.19 3.25 19.07
C VAL A 135 10.63 4.12 17.88
N ALA A 136 11.81 3.85 17.33
CA ALA A 136 12.28 4.52 16.11
C ALA A 136 11.40 4.16 14.90
N GLU A 137 11.23 5.11 13.97
CA GLU A 137 10.38 4.94 12.79
C GLU A 137 10.79 3.73 11.93
N SER A 138 12.10 3.49 11.78
CA SER A 138 12.64 2.33 11.06
C SER A 138 12.29 0.98 11.71
N GLU A 139 11.99 0.96 13.00
CA GLU A 139 11.69 -0.26 13.77
C GLU A 139 10.20 -0.46 14.02
N TYR A 140 9.38 0.57 13.75
CA TYR A 140 7.96 0.62 14.08
C TYR A 140 7.20 -0.65 13.65
N TYR A 141 7.34 -1.06 12.38
CA TYR A 141 6.61 -2.20 11.83
C TYR A 141 7.00 -3.52 12.49
N ASN A 142 8.30 -3.76 12.69
CA ASN A 142 8.80 -4.99 13.31
C ASN A 142 8.35 -5.08 14.77
N LYS A 143 8.51 -3.97 15.51
CA LYS A 143 8.15 -3.88 16.92
C LYS A 143 6.64 -4.01 17.16
N ARG A 144 5.83 -3.40 16.29
CA ARG A 144 4.36 -3.58 16.29
C ARG A 144 3.96 -5.03 16.04
N SER A 145 4.56 -5.69 15.05
CA SER A 145 4.29 -7.10 14.74
C SER A 145 4.67 -8.01 15.90
N ASP A 146 5.83 -7.78 16.52
CA ASP A 146 6.26 -8.53 17.70
C ASP A 146 5.32 -8.33 18.89
N TYR A 147 4.86 -7.10 19.12
CA TYR A 147 3.88 -6.80 20.15
C TYR A 147 2.57 -7.56 19.92
N GLN A 148 2.04 -7.56 18.69
CA GLN A 148 0.81 -8.28 18.36
C GLN A 148 0.96 -9.80 18.58
N ARG A 149 2.10 -10.37 18.17
CA ARG A 149 2.43 -11.78 18.38
C ARG A 149 2.49 -12.14 19.87
N ALA A 150 3.14 -11.30 20.67
CA ALA A 150 3.24 -11.47 22.12
C ALA A 150 1.86 -11.37 22.79
N MET A 151 1.08 -10.34 22.45
CA MET A 151 -0.28 -10.14 22.95
C MET A 151 -1.18 -11.35 22.64
N LYS A 152 -1.13 -11.84 21.41
CA LYS A 152 -1.86 -13.05 20.98
C LYS A 152 -1.46 -14.27 21.81
N ALA A 153 -0.17 -14.58 21.90
CA ALA A 153 0.33 -15.74 22.64
C ALA A 153 -0.08 -15.70 24.12
N CYS A 154 -0.01 -14.52 24.73
CA CYS A 154 -0.39 -14.30 26.12
C CYS A 154 -1.87 -14.59 26.39
N LEU A 155 -2.74 -14.17 25.47
CA LEU A 155 -4.19 -14.38 25.56
C LEU A 155 -4.59 -15.81 25.22
N GLU A 156 -3.96 -16.42 24.22
CA GLU A 156 -4.19 -17.83 23.88
C GLU A 156 -3.80 -18.75 25.04
N ALA A 157 -2.70 -18.47 25.75
CA ALA A 157 -2.29 -19.18 26.95
C ALA A 157 -3.30 -19.05 28.11
N ARG A 158 -4.08 -17.96 28.14
CA ARG A 158 -5.17 -17.72 29.10
C ARG A 158 -6.53 -18.29 28.64
N GLY A 159 -6.55 -19.05 27.55
CA GLY A 159 -7.75 -19.71 27.05
C GLY A 159 -8.66 -18.81 26.21
N TYR A 160 -8.11 -17.79 25.56
CA TYR A 160 -8.82 -17.01 24.55
C TYR A 160 -8.55 -17.53 23.13
N SER A 161 -9.47 -17.24 22.21
CA SER A 161 -9.22 -17.32 20.77
C SER A 161 -8.90 -15.92 20.27
N VAL A 162 -7.84 -15.76 19.49
CA VAL A 162 -7.44 -14.46 18.98
C VAL A 162 -7.26 -14.55 17.46
N GLN A 163 -8.05 -13.79 16.73
CA GLN A 163 -8.03 -13.69 15.27
C GLN A 163 -7.48 -12.34 14.84
#